data_AF-A0A480A0X1-F1
#
_entry.id   AF-A0A480A0X1-F1
#
_cell.length_a   1.000
_cell.length_b   1.000
_cell.length_c   1.000
_cell.angle_alpha   90.00
_cell.angle_beta   90.00
_cell.angle_gamma   90.00
#
_symmetry.space_group_name_H-M   'P 1'
#
loop_
_entity.id
_entity.type
_entity.pdbx_description
1 polymer ?
#
loop_
_entity_poly.entity_id
_entity_poly.type
_entity_poly.pdbx_seq_one_letter_code
_entity_poly.pdbx_strand_id
1 'polypeptide(L)'
;MYASRGLLLGLIGVIIYGQVLIHKYEKSIKFEKFRTRELEKKLKLALETIRNMETNPDLVHSRDFNLDYLRMRMSEEVFYFAIVNQIKIKIKDKISLALRLDQSQQGQVGVASSTGRQVDQLFDVEYETGVPPNIVKRVLFRIQIRLMKLPTQATSTTISQIMDCIETYLSPRDDDDS
;
A
#
# COMPACT_ATOMS: atom_id res chain seq x y z
N MET A 1 -11.77 16.43 77.01
CA MET A 1 -13.02 16.07 76.32
C MET A 1 -13.09 16.58 74.86
N TYR A 2 -12.50 17.73 74.52
CA TYR A 2 -12.50 18.28 73.15
C TYR A 2 -11.61 17.52 72.15
N ALA A 3 -10.44 17.04 72.57
CA ALA A 3 -9.52 16.30 71.70
C ALA A 3 -10.11 15.00 71.14
N SER A 4 -10.85 14.25 71.96
CA SER A 4 -11.49 12.98 71.54
C SER A 4 -12.63 13.21 70.52
N ARG A 5 -13.38 14.31 70.64
CA ARG A 5 -14.43 14.69 69.68
C ARG A 5 -13.86 15.15 68.33
N GLY A 6 -12.76 15.90 68.34
CA GLY A 6 -12.07 16.29 67.10
C GLY A 6 -11.49 15.10 66.34
N LEU A 7 -10.91 14.14 67.07
CA LEU A 7 -10.38 12.90 66.51
C LEU A 7 -11.49 12.03 65.88
N LEU A 8 -12.66 11.98 66.51
CA LEU A 8 -13.82 11.26 66.00
C LEU A 8 -14.36 11.88 64.70
N LEU A 9 -14.43 13.22 64.61
CA LEU A 9 -14.81 13.92 63.38
C LEU A 9 -13.77 13.74 62.26
N GLY A 10 -12.48 13.77 62.61
CA GLY A 10 -11.39 13.48 61.66
C GLY A 10 -11.49 12.08 61.07
N LEU A 11 -11.79 11.07 61.91
CA LEU A 11 -12.01 9.69 61.47
C LEU A 11 -13.18 9.58 60.49
N ILE A 12 -14.31 10.22 60.79
CA ILE A 12 -15.49 10.24 59.90
C ILE A 12 -15.13 10.89 58.56
N GLY A 13 -14.39 12.00 58.57
CA GLY A 13 -13.94 12.67 57.35
C GLY A 13 -13.06 11.78 56.46
N VAL A 14 -12.11 11.06 57.07
CA VAL A 14 -11.24 10.12 56.35
C VAL A 14 -12.03 8.97 55.75
N ILE A 15 -13.03 8.43 56.47
CA ILE A 15 -13.87 7.34 55.97
C ILE A 15 -14.67 7.78 54.74
N ILE A 16 -15.30 8.95 54.80
CA ILE A 16 -16.10 9.49 53.68
C ILE A 16 -15.20 9.76 52.47
N TYR A 17 -14.06 10.42 52.68
CA TYR A 17 -13.10 10.70 51.61
C TYR A 17 -12.56 9.41 50.97
N GLY A 18 -12.25 8.40 51.79
CA GLY A 18 -11.82 7.08 51.33
C GLY A 18 -12.86 6.40 50.45
N GLN A 19 -14.15 6.44 50.83
CA GLN A 19 -15.22 5.85 50.01
C GLN A 19 -15.39 6.57 48.66
N VAL A 20 -15.32 7.90 48.63
CA VAL A 20 -15.38 8.67 47.38
C VAL A 20 -14.22 8.31 46.46
N LEU A 21 -13.02 8.17 47.02
CA LEU A 21 -11.82 7.84 46.27
C LEU A 21 -11.88 6.42 45.69
N ILE A 22 -12.30 5.43 46.50
CA ILE A 22 -12.51 4.04 46.05
C ILE A 22 -13.53 4.00 44.91
N HIS A 23 -14.65 4.71 45.05
CA HIS A 23 -15.69 4.73 44.02
C HIS A 23 -15.20 5.36 42.70
N LYS A 24 -14.35 6.40 42.77
CA LYS A 24 -13.73 7.02 41.59
C LYS A 24 -12.76 6.08 40.88
N TYR A 25 -11.92 5.36 41.63
CA TYR A 25 -11.00 4.38 41.06
C TYR A 25 -11.73 3.18 40.47
N GLU A 26 -12.78 2.69 41.12
CA GLU A 26 -13.59 1.57 40.61
C GLU A 26 -14.23 1.90 39.26
N LYS A 27 -14.77 3.12 39.09
CA LYS A 27 -15.30 3.59 37.80
C LYS A 27 -14.22 3.66 36.73
N SER A 28 -13.04 4.18 37.07
CA SER A 28 -11.92 4.29 36.13
C SER A 28 -11.44 2.92 35.66
N ILE A 29 -11.30 1.97 36.58
CA ILE A 29 -10.91 0.58 36.27
C ILE A 29 -11.97 -0.10 35.40
N LYS A 30 -13.28 0.11 35.67
CA LYS A 30 -14.35 -0.45 34.83
C LYS A 30 -14.32 0.12 33.41
N PHE A 31 -14.07 1.42 33.26
CA PHE A 31 -13.95 2.08 31.98
C PHE A 31 -12.75 1.57 31.17
N GLU A 32 -11.58 1.47 31.80
CA GLU A 32 -10.39 0.92 31.15
C GLU A 32 -10.58 -0.54 30.74
N LYS A 33 -11.15 -1.38 31.62
CA LYS A 33 -11.49 -2.77 31.27
C LYS A 33 -12.45 -2.86 30.09
N PHE A 34 -13.44 -1.98 30.02
CA PHE A 34 -14.36 -1.93 28.89
C PHE A 34 -13.63 -1.54 27.59
N ARG A 35 -12.80 -0.49 27.65
CA ARG A 35 -12.01 -0.03 26.50
C ARG A 35 -11.06 -1.10 25.99
N THR A 36 -10.37 -1.82 26.87
CA THR A 36 -9.48 -2.92 26.49
C THR A 36 -10.25 -4.06 25.83
N ARG A 37 -11.41 -4.44 26.37
CA ARG A 37 -12.27 -5.48 25.76
C ARG A 37 -12.80 -5.06 24.39
N GLU A 38 -13.15 -3.79 24.21
CA GLU A 38 -13.59 -3.28 22.92
C GLU A 38 -12.44 -3.29 21.90
N LEU A 39 -11.24 -2.89 22.32
CA LEU A 39 -10.04 -2.93 21.50
C LEU A 39 -9.68 -4.36 21.08
N GLU A 40 -9.75 -5.31 22.01
CA GLU A 40 -9.52 -6.73 21.74
C GLU A 40 -10.52 -7.28 20.73
N LYS A 41 -11.81 -6.91 20.83
CA LYS A 41 -12.83 -7.29 19.84
C LYS A 41 -12.53 -6.72 18.46
N LYS A 42 -12.15 -5.44 18.38
CA LYS A 42 -11.79 -4.80 17.10
C LYS A 42 -10.57 -5.47 16.48
N LEU A 43 -9.55 -5.79 17.29
CA LEU A 43 -8.36 -6.52 16.84
C LEU A 43 -8.72 -7.91 16.33
N LYS A 44 -9.54 -8.66 17.08
CA LYS A 44 -9.97 -10.01 16.68
C LYS A 44 -10.77 -9.97 15.39
N LEU A 45 -11.67 -9.01 15.24
CA LEU A 45 -12.44 -8.81 14.01
C LEU A 45 -11.51 -8.50 12.83
N ALA A 46 -10.56 -7.56 12.99
CA ALA A 46 -9.60 -7.23 11.95
C ALA A 46 -8.75 -8.45 11.52
N LEU A 47 -8.27 -9.23 12.49
CA LEU A 47 -7.52 -10.46 12.22
C LEU A 47 -8.38 -11.52 11.52
N GLU A 48 -9.64 -11.68 11.93
CA GLU A 48 -10.57 -12.60 11.28
C GLU A 48 -10.90 -12.16 9.85
N THR A 49 -11.08 -10.86 9.61
CA THR A 49 -11.24 -10.30 8.26
C THR A 49 -10.02 -10.57 7.40
N ILE A 50 -8.81 -10.27 7.89
CA ILE A 50 -7.56 -10.57 7.16
C ILE A 50 -7.47 -12.07 6.84
N ARG A 51 -7.72 -12.94 7.83
CA ARG A 51 -7.70 -14.39 7.64
C ARG A 51 -8.74 -14.85 6.62
N ASN A 52 -9.96 -14.31 6.69
CA ASN A 52 -11.03 -14.65 5.75
C ASN A 52 -10.70 -14.18 4.33
N MET A 53 -10.01 -13.05 4.17
CA MET A 53 -9.54 -12.55 2.88
C MET A 53 -8.33 -13.34 2.35
N GLU A 54 -7.47 -13.87 3.24
CA GLU A 54 -6.36 -14.75 2.88
C GLU A 54 -6.83 -16.15 2.47
N THR A 55 -7.85 -16.69 3.16
CA THR A 55 -8.37 -18.05 2.92
C THR A 55 -9.44 -18.13 1.82
N ASN A 56 -10.13 -17.03 1.50
CA ASN A 56 -11.07 -16.96 0.37
C ASN A 56 -10.50 -16.11 -0.76
N PRO A 57 -9.82 -16.72 -1.73
CA PRO A 57 -9.27 -16.02 -2.88
C PRO A 57 -10.37 -15.76 -3.92
N ASP A 58 -11.42 -15.01 -3.56
CA ASP A 58 -12.29 -14.45 -4.58
C ASP A 58 -11.43 -13.55 -5.49
N LEU A 59 -11.55 -13.72 -6.80
CA LEU A 59 -10.63 -13.16 -7.79
C LEU A 59 -10.62 -11.63 -7.76
N VAL A 60 -11.74 -11.01 -7.38
CA VAL A 60 -11.88 -9.55 -7.33
C VAL A 60 -11.24 -8.99 -6.05
N HIS A 61 -11.59 -9.53 -4.88
CA HIS A 61 -11.05 -9.05 -3.60
C HIS A 61 -9.56 -9.35 -3.42
N SER A 62 -9.08 -10.47 -3.95
CA SER A 62 -7.65 -10.82 -3.92
C SER A 62 -6.80 -9.88 -4.78
N ARG A 63 -7.32 -9.37 -5.91
CA ARG A 63 -6.63 -8.39 -6.75
C ARG A 63 -6.41 -7.07 -6.03
N ASP A 64 -7.47 -6.51 -5.45
CA ASP A 64 -7.41 -5.20 -4.81
C ASP A 64 -6.51 -5.26 -3.56
N PHE A 65 -6.62 -6.35 -2.78
CA PHE A 65 -5.72 -6.62 -1.66
C PHE A 65 -4.24 -6.72 -2.08
N ASN A 66 -3.93 -7.47 -3.14
CA ASN A 66 -2.55 -7.59 -3.62
C ASN A 66 -1.98 -6.25 -4.10
N LEU A 67 -2.82 -5.41 -4.74
CA LEU A 67 -2.41 -4.08 -5.18
C LEU A 67 -2.18 -3.15 -3.98
N ASP A 68 -3.05 -3.17 -2.98
CA ASP A 68 -2.89 -2.34 -1.79
C ASP A 68 -1.68 -2.79 -0.94
N TYR A 69 -1.43 -4.10 -0.86
CA TYR A 69 -0.21 -4.62 -0.25
C TYR A 69 1.05 -4.19 -1.01
N LEU A 70 1.00 -4.21 -2.35
CA LEU A 70 2.10 -3.71 -3.18
C LEU A 70 2.31 -2.22 -2.94
N ARG A 71 1.26 -1.40 -2.90
CA ARG A 71 1.34 0.04 -2.60
C ARG A 71 1.91 0.30 -1.22
N MET A 72 1.48 -0.44 -0.20
CA MET A 72 2.07 -0.36 1.14
C MET A 72 3.57 -0.69 1.10
N ARG A 73 3.97 -1.73 0.37
CA ARG A 73 5.39 -2.08 0.14
C ARG A 73 6.16 -1.01 -0.63
N MET A 74 5.52 -0.27 -1.54
CA MET A 74 6.11 0.86 -2.26
C MET A 74 6.42 2.06 -1.35
N SER A 75 5.95 2.09 -0.10
CA SER A 75 6.39 3.08 0.89
C SER A 75 7.81 2.83 1.41
N GLU A 76 8.33 1.61 1.26
CA GLU A 76 9.71 1.28 1.66
C GLU A 76 10.70 1.73 0.58
N GLU A 77 11.63 2.63 0.92
CA GLU A 77 12.55 3.26 -0.04
C GLU A 77 13.39 2.25 -0.85
N VAL A 78 13.89 1.19 -0.20
CA VAL A 78 14.74 0.18 -0.85
C VAL A 78 13.92 -0.65 -1.84
N PHE A 79 12.71 -1.05 -1.43
CA PHE A 79 11.78 -1.79 -2.28
C PHE A 79 11.34 -0.93 -3.47
N TYR A 80 10.91 0.29 -3.20
CA TYR A 80 10.51 1.30 -4.18
C TYR A 80 11.58 1.49 -5.25
N PHE A 81 12.82 1.80 -4.82
CA PHE A 81 13.93 2.05 -5.73
C PHE A 81 14.27 0.83 -6.59
N ALA A 82 14.26 -0.37 -6.00
CA ALA A 82 14.54 -1.62 -6.73
C ALA A 82 13.50 -1.86 -7.84
N ILE A 83 12.21 -1.72 -7.52
CA ILE A 83 11.11 -1.97 -8.45
C ILE A 83 11.05 -0.89 -9.55
N VAL A 84 11.11 0.39 -9.20
CA VAL A 84 11.03 1.51 -10.16
C VAL A 84 12.20 1.48 -11.14
N ASN A 85 13.41 1.19 -10.67
CA ASN A 85 14.57 1.07 -11.56
C ASN A 85 14.45 -0.12 -12.51
N GLN A 86 13.97 -1.27 -12.02
CA GLN A 86 13.75 -2.43 -12.87
C GLN A 86 12.73 -2.11 -13.96
N ILE A 87 11.62 -1.47 -13.61
CA ILE A 87 10.59 -1.01 -14.57
C ILE A 87 11.18 -0.03 -15.59
N LYS A 88 11.96 0.95 -15.13
CA LYS A 88 12.62 1.96 -15.98
C LYS A 88 13.55 1.34 -17.01
N ILE A 89 14.35 0.35 -16.62
CA ILE A 89 15.22 -0.39 -17.53
C ILE A 89 14.38 -1.17 -18.56
N LYS A 90 13.38 -1.93 -18.10
CA LYS A 90 12.53 -2.76 -18.99
C LYS A 90 11.75 -1.90 -20.00
N ILE A 91 11.24 -0.74 -19.58
CA ILE A 91 10.55 0.19 -20.48
C ILE A 91 11.52 0.80 -21.47
N LYS A 92 12.68 1.28 -21.02
CA LYS A 92 13.69 1.82 -21.93
C LYS A 92 14.12 0.79 -22.97
N ASP A 93 14.30 -0.47 -22.59
CA ASP A 93 14.75 -1.51 -23.50
C ASP A 93 13.64 -1.97 -24.45
N LYS A 94 12.46 -2.34 -23.93
CA LYS A 94 11.39 -2.92 -24.75
C LYS A 94 10.55 -1.88 -25.48
N ILE A 95 10.19 -0.79 -24.81
CA ILE A 95 9.29 0.23 -25.37
C ILE A 95 10.05 1.19 -26.29
N SER A 96 11.29 1.59 -25.95
CA SER A 96 12.07 2.45 -26.86
C SER A 96 12.31 1.79 -28.21
N LEU A 97 12.64 0.48 -28.22
CA LEU A 97 12.80 -0.27 -29.45
C LEU A 97 11.48 -0.35 -30.24
N ALA A 98 10.36 -0.64 -29.57
CA ALA A 98 9.06 -0.69 -30.22
C ALA A 98 8.58 0.68 -30.77
N LEU A 99 9.08 1.79 -30.22
CA LEU A 99 8.72 3.16 -30.63
C LEU A 99 9.66 3.79 -31.67
N ARG A 100 10.82 3.19 -31.97
CA ARG A 100 11.77 3.67 -33.00
C ARG A 100 11.24 3.37 -34.41
N LEU A 101 11.42 4.32 -35.34
CA LEU A 101 11.12 4.09 -36.76
C LEU A 101 12.08 3.01 -37.29
N ASP A 102 11.51 2.00 -37.93
CA ASP A 102 12.29 1.00 -38.65
C ASP A 102 12.78 1.63 -39.96
N GLN A 103 14.09 1.62 -40.21
CA GLN A 103 14.67 2.22 -41.43
C GLN A 103 14.15 1.56 -42.72
N SER A 104 13.57 0.37 -42.62
CA SER A 104 12.92 -0.35 -43.72
C SER A 104 11.67 0.33 -44.27
N GLN A 105 11.06 1.29 -43.56
CA GLN A 105 9.90 2.05 -44.04
C GLN A 105 10.25 3.42 -44.64
N GLN A 106 11.51 3.85 -44.62
CA GLN A 106 11.93 5.11 -45.23
C GLN A 106 11.95 5.09 -46.77
N GLY A 107 11.81 3.91 -47.40
CA GLY A 107 11.83 3.76 -48.86
C GLY A 107 10.47 3.77 -49.56
N GLN A 108 9.35 3.73 -48.84
CA GLN A 108 8.01 3.65 -49.45
C GLN A 108 7.35 5.03 -49.51
N VAL A 109 7.86 5.87 -50.41
CA VAL A 109 7.23 7.13 -50.79
C VAL A 109 5.92 6.81 -51.51
N GLY A 110 4.77 6.92 -50.84
CA GLY A 110 3.48 6.88 -51.53
C GLY A 110 2.26 6.32 -50.79
N VAL A 111 2.40 5.70 -49.62
CA VAL A 111 1.23 5.27 -48.83
C VAL A 111 1.20 6.05 -47.53
N ALA A 112 0.16 6.85 -47.34
CA ALA A 112 -0.11 7.53 -46.10
C ALA A 112 -0.14 6.51 -44.94
N SER A 113 0.93 6.44 -44.16
CA SER A 113 0.96 5.75 -42.87
C SER A 113 0.20 6.60 -41.84
N SER A 114 -1.10 6.77 -42.07
CA SER A 114 -2.07 7.46 -41.20
C SER A 114 -2.61 6.55 -40.09
N THR A 115 -2.20 5.28 -40.05
CA THR A 115 -2.56 4.32 -39.01
C THR A 115 -1.51 4.39 -37.90
N GLY A 116 -1.92 4.89 -36.73
CA GLY A 116 -1.07 4.95 -35.55
C GLY A 116 -0.45 3.59 -35.21
N ARG A 117 0.82 3.57 -34.78
CA ARG A 117 1.56 2.33 -34.53
C ARG A 117 1.12 1.71 -33.21
N GLN A 118 0.62 0.48 -33.25
CA GLN A 118 0.31 -0.27 -32.04
C GLN A 118 1.60 -0.85 -31.43
N VAL A 119 1.74 -0.71 -30.12
CA VAL A 119 2.78 -1.32 -29.30
C VAL A 119 2.08 -2.16 -28.25
N ASP A 120 2.31 -3.47 -28.29
CA ASP A 120 1.90 -4.42 -27.25
C ASP A 120 3.18 -5.06 -26.71
N GLN A 121 3.47 -4.82 -25.44
CA GLN A 121 4.67 -5.32 -24.77
C GLN A 121 4.32 -5.85 -23.39
N LEU A 122 4.91 -7.00 -23.08
CA LEU A 122 4.73 -7.71 -21.83
C LEU A 122 6.09 -7.93 -21.17
N PHE A 123 6.21 -7.62 -19.88
CA PHE A 123 7.40 -7.93 -19.11
C PHE A 123 7.12 -8.19 -17.64
N ASP A 124 8.01 -8.98 -17.05
CA ASP A 124 7.90 -9.43 -15.66
C ASP A 124 8.77 -8.54 -14.77
N VAL A 125 8.20 -8.15 -13.64
CA VAL A 125 8.88 -7.48 -12.53
C VAL A 125 9.20 -8.56 -11.51
N GLU A 126 10.47 -8.70 -11.20
CA GLU A 126 11.00 -9.77 -10.36
C GLU A 126 11.62 -9.19 -9.10
N TYR A 127 11.37 -9.84 -7.97
CA TYR A 127 11.92 -9.46 -6.66
C TYR A 127 12.59 -10.66 -5.99
N GLU A 128 13.69 -10.40 -5.29
CA GLU A 128 14.42 -11.41 -4.54
C GLU A 128 13.75 -11.65 -3.19
N THR A 129 13.45 -12.91 -2.90
CA THR A 129 12.75 -13.32 -1.68
C THR A 129 13.55 -14.40 -0.97
N GLY A 130 13.57 -14.35 0.36
CA GLY A 130 14.26 -15.35 1.18
C GLY A 130 15.32 -14.73 2.10
N VAL A 131 15.88 -15.57 2.97
CA VAL A 131 16.95 -15.20 3.89
C VAL A 131 18.19 -16.00 3.49
N PRO A 132 19.40 -15.41 3.49
CA PRO A 132 20.63 -16.13 3.22
C PRO A 132 20.69 -17.45 4.02
N PRO A 133 21.03 -18.59 3.40
CA PRO A 133 21.57 -18.75 2.03
C PRO A 133 20.53 -18.96 0.91
N ASN A 134 19.23 -19.03 1.21
CA ASN A 134 18.19 -19.43 0.25
C ASN A 134 17.47 -18.22 -0.37
N ILE A 135 18.21 -17.32 -1.01
CA ILE A 135 17.63 -16.20 -1.76
C ILE A 135 17.16 -16.71 -3.13
N VAL A 136 15.87 -16.55 -3.42
CA VAL A 136 15.25 -16.97 -4.69
C VAL A 136 14.55 -15.78 -5.32
N LYS A 137 14.86 -15.55 -6.59
CA LYS A 137 14.20 -14.52 -7.41
C LYS A 137 12.87 -15.04 -7.95
N ARG A 138 11.79 -14.29 -7.74
CA ARG A 138 10.44 -14.66 -8.19
C ARG A 138 9.77 -13.50 -8.91
N VAL A 139 8.85 -13.82 -9.81
CA VAL A 139 7.99 -12.83 -10.46
C VAL A 139 7.03 -12.28 -9.41
N LEU A 140 7.08 -10.96 -9.19
CA LEU A 140 6.21 -10.24 -8.29
C LEU A 140 4.90 -9.86 -9.00
N PHE A 141 5.02 -9.21 -10.17
CA PHE A 141 3.89 -8.91 -11.04
C PHE A 141 4.34 -8.74 -12.49
N ARG A 142 3.38 -8.67 -13.40
CA ARG A 142 3.61 -8.55 -14.84
C ARG A 142 2.94 -7.27 -15.34
N ILE A 143 3.69 -6.48 -16.12
CA ILE A 143 3.16 -5.28 -16.75
C ILE A 143 2.90 -5.58 -18.22
N GLN A 144 1.67 -5.32 -18.66
CA GLN A 144 1.30 -5.29 -20.06
C GLN A 144 1.02 -3.86 -20.50
N ILE A 145 1.77 -3.38 -21.49
CA ILE A 145 1.61 -2.04 -22.07
C ILE A 145 1.04 -2.20 -23.46
N ARG A 146 -0.19 -1.70 -23.66
CA ARG A 146 -0.86 -1.61 -24.96
C ARG A 146 -1.12 -0.15 -25.28
N LEU A 147 -0.42 0.38 -26.28
CA LEU A 147 -0.55 1.77 -26.68
C LEU A 147 -0.56 1.91 -28.21
N MET A 148 -1.16 2.99 -28.69
CA MET A 148 -1.07 3.41 -30.08
C MET A 148 -0.29 4.72 -30.14
N LYS A 149 0.87 4.72 -30.80
CA LYS A 149 1.66 5.92 -30.99
C LYS A 149 1.06 6.77 -32.09
N LEU A 150 0.72 8.01 -31.77
CA LEU A 150 0.36 9.04 -32.74
C LEU A 150 1.63 9.73 -33.29
N PRO A 151 1.71 10.07 -34.59
CA PRO A 151 2.95 10.53 -35.24
C PRO A 151 3.59 11.79 -34.66
N THR A 152 2.82 12.62 -33.96
CA THR A 152 3.23 13.95 -33.49
C THR A 152 3.96 13.94 -32.15
N GLN A 153 4.00 12.81 -31.42
CA GLN A 153 4.58 12.74 -30.08
C GLN A 153 6.02 12.18 -30.08
N ALA A 154 6.92 12.88 -29.41
CA ALA A 154 8.29 12.43 -29.19
C ALA A 154 8.33 11.13 -28.36
N THR A 155 9.19 10.19 -28.77
CA THR A 155 9.36 8.89 -28.09
C THR A 155 9.79 9.04 -26.62
N SER A 156 10.66 10.01 -26.33
CA SER A 156 11.13 10.29 -24.96
C SER A 156 9.99 10.74 -24.05
N THR A 157 9.17 11.69 -24.50
CA THR A 157 8.01 12.19 -23.77
C THR A 157 7.00 11.08 -23.50
N THR A 158 6.79 10.20 -24.48
CA THR A 158 5.89 9.04 -24.33
C THR A 158 6.41 8.08 -23.25
N ILE A 159 7.72 7.80 -23.23
CA ILE A 159 8.33 6.93 -22.23
C ILE A 159 8.22 7.53 -20.82
N SER A 160 8.50 8.83 -20.66
CA SER A 160 8.35 9.51 -19.37
C SER A 160 6.92 9.42 -18.86
N GLN A 161 5.93 9.72 -19.71
CA GLN A 161 4.52 9.64 -19.32
C GLN A 161 4.09 8.22 -18.90
N ILE A 162 4.59 7.18 -19.58
CA ILE A 162 4.34 5.80 -19.18
C ILE A 162 4.94 5.52 -17.80
N MET A 163 6.17 5.97 -17.55
CA MET A 163 6.82 5.81 -16.25
C MET A 163 6.02 6.52 -15.15
N ASP A 164 5.67 7.79 -15.36
CA ASP A 164 4.92 8.61 -14.41
C ASP A 164 3.56 7.98 -14.09
N CYS A 165 2.87 7.42 -15.09
CA CYS A 165 1.61 6.73 -14.91
C CYS A 165 1.75 5.46 -14.05
N ILE A 166 2.77 4.63 -14.32
CA ILE A 166 3.03 3.41 -13.54
C ILE A 166 3.42 3.75 -12.12
N GLU A 167 4.28 4.75 -11.94
CA GLU A 167 4.72 5.23 -10.62
C GLU A 167 3.52 5.74 -9.81
N THR A 168 2.71 6.63 -10.38
CA THR A 168 1.48 7.14 -9.74
C THR A 168 0.49 6.03 -9.38
N TYR A 169 0.34 5.01 -10.23
CA TYR A 169 -0.58 3.90 -9.95
C TYR A 169 -0.13 2.99 -8.80
N LEU A 170 1.20 2.83 -8.66
CA LEU A 170 1.85 2.01 -7.64
C LEU A 170 2.17 2.79 -6.36
N SER A 171 2.08 4.12 -6.36
CA SER A 171 2.26 4.94 -5.17
C SER A 171 1.27 4.54 -4.06
N PRO A 172 1.68 4.63 -2.79
CA PRO A 172 0.77 4.58 -1.67
C PRO A 172 -0.37 5.57 -1.90
N ARG A 173 -1.62 5.13 -1.73
CA ARG A 173 -2.72 6.08 -1.63
C ARG A 173 -2.58 6.69 -0.25
N ASP A 174 -2.34 8.00 -0.17
CA ASP A 174 -2.67 8.71 1.04
C ASP A 174 -4.18 8.58 1.20
N ASP A 175 -4.64 8.11 2.36
CA ASP A 175 -6.06 8.07 2.73
C ASP A 175 -6.57 9.52 2.85
N ASP A 176 -6.70 10.22 1.73
CA ASP A 176 -7.42 11.49 1.59
C ASP A 176 -8.69 11.19 0.79
N ASP A 177 -9.72 10.76 1.52
CA ASP A 177 -11.13 11.06 1.26
C ASP A 177 -11.92 10.61 2.50
N SER A 178 -11.88 11.45 3.54
CA SER A 178 -12.89 11.50 4.62
C SER A 178 -14.00 12.46 4.24
#